data_AF-A0A7S4QZU9-F1
#
_entry.id   AF-A0A7S4QZU9-F1
#
_cell.length_a   1.000
_cell.length_b   1.000
_cell.length_c   1.000
_cell.angle_alpha   90.00
_cell.angle_beta   90.00
_cell.angle_gamma   90.00
#
_symmetry.space_group_name_H-M   'P 1'
#
loop_
_entity.id
_entity.type
_entity.pdbx_description
1 polymer ?
#
loop_
_entity_poly.entity_id
_entity_poly.type
_entity_poly.pdbx_seq_one_letter_code
_entity_poly.pdbx_strand_id
1 'polypeptide(L)'
;QQKLFKKDKIKIGIPSSFSIKECPSYITSAWSNAATQLQQLGSSTADDKNDTASTDITIQTISEQQLPSKFIQYSLPAYYVLACAEASSNLSRYDGIRYGCTSSTLITKEEEKVVSEYFAEMTPFETQISSTRVSNFGSEVIRRILCGTAVLSSNRFHTFYEGAATLRALLTKQLKEVVFQDGKEGVDFLLLPTSISLPPTIIGDEENEEEIAKVDATEAFANDVMTVPISLAGLPSISIPVPFFGEEEEEVSKAKSMGITSVGMQLVGPKGSEKTLLAIGKLMEQSLDRKG
;
A
#
# COMPACT_ATOMS: atom_id res chain seq x y z
N GLN A 1 -15.00 -22.91 -23.53
CA GLN A 1 -14.76 -22.38 -22.18
C GLN A 1 -13.25 -22.48 -21.92
N GLN A 2 -12.56 -21.36 -21.69
CA GLN A 2 -11.12 -21.38 -21.39
C GLN A 2 -10.94 -21.85 -19.94
N LYS A 3 -10.02 -22.79 -19.68
CA LYS A 3 -9.55 -23.11 -18.32
C LYS A 3 -9.27 -21.79 -17.59
N LEU A 4 -9.93 -21.55 -16.45
CA LEU A 4 -9.70 -20.34 -15.64
C LEU A 4 -8.23 -20.25 -15.17
N PHE A 5 -7.60 -21.41 -15.01
CA PHE A 5 -6.26 -21.56 -14.46
C PHE A 5 -5.34 -22.32 -15.42
N LYS A 6 -4.11 -21.83 -15.59
CA LYS A 6 -3.06 -22.48 -16.40
C LYS A 6 -2.45 -23.70 -15.70
N LYS A 7 -2.48 -23.73 -14.37
CA LYS A 7 -2.01 -24.82 -13.50
C LYS A 7 -3.22 -25.47 -12.83
N ASP A 8 -3.20 -26.80 -12.69
CA ASP A 8 -4.26 -27.57 -12.02
C ASP A 8 -4.15 -27.49 -10.47
N LYS A 9 -3.02 -26.97 -9.95
CA LYS A 9 -2.78 -26.69 -8.53
C LYS A 9 -2.27 -25.28 -8.34
N ILE A 10 -2.79 -24.57 -7.35
CA ILE A 10 -2.37 -23.21 -6.99
C ILE A 10 -1.85 -23.20 -5.56
N LYS A 11 -0.64 -22.70 -5.37
CA LYS A 11 -0.05 -22.50 -4.05
C LYS A 11 -0.18 -21.06 -3.61
N ILE A 12 -0.77 -20.83 -2.45
CA ILE A 12 -0.90 -19.51 -1.85
C ILE A 12 0.01 -19.44 -0.62
N GLY A 13 0.94 -18.49 -0.65
CA GLY A 13 1.94 -18.26 0.38
C GLY A 13 1.44 -17.32 1.48
N ILE A 14 1.72 -17.68 2.73
CA ILE A 14 1.54 -16.81 3.90
C ILE A 14 2.93 -16.50 4.47
N PRO A 15 3.47 -15.30 4.25
CA PRO A 15 4.81 -14.97 4.71
C PRO A 15 4.88 -14.58 6.18
N SER A 16 5.76 -15.25 6.92
CA SER A 16 6.01 -14.95 8.33
C SER A 16 6.56 -13.53 8.54
N SER A 17 7.26 -12.97 7.54
CA SER A 17 7.83 -11.62 7.61
C SER A 17 6.82 -10.49 7.66
N PHE A 18 5.56 -10.76 7.29
CA PHE A 18 4.44 -9.81 7.43
C PHE A 18 3.64 -10.03 8.73
N SER A 19 4.00 -11.03 9.53
CA SER A 19 3.43 -11.23 10.87
C SER A 19 4.08 -10.27 11.87
N ILE A 20 3.73 -8.99 11.79
CA ILE A 20 4.21 -7.95 12.71
C ILE A 20 3.52 -8.05 14.07
N LYS A 21 4.19 -7.60 15.14
CA LYS A 21 3.65 -7.68 16.52
C LYS A 21 2.50 -6.70 16.75
N GLU A 22 2.52 -5.62 16.01
CA GLU A 22 1.59 -4.50 16.05
C GLU A 22 0.27 -4.82 15.33
N CYS A 23 0.16 -5.99 14.69
CA CYS A 23 -1.04 -6.41 13.98
C CYS A 23 -2.14 -6.83 14.98
N PRO A 24 -3.32 -6.19 14.96
CA PRO A 24 -4.40 -6.51 15.89
C PRO A 24 -4.93 -7.95 15.74
N SER A 25 -5.55 -8.43 16.82
CA SER A 25 -6.07 -9.80 16.90
C SER A 25 -7.19 -10.08 15.88
N TYR A 26 -8.02 -9.07 15.58
CA TYR A 26 -9.10 -9.18 14.61
C TYR A 26 -8.58 -9.32 13.17
N ILE A 27 -7.47 -8.66 12.82
CA ILE A 27 -6.85 -8.77 11.49
C ILE A 27 -6.20 -10.13 11.33
N THR A 28 -5.44 -10.59 12.32
CA THR A 28 -4.79 -11.90 12.28
C THR A 28 -5.80 -13.06 12.24
N SER A 29 -6.94 -12.91 12.94
CA SER A 29 -8.07 -13.84 12.87
C SER A 29 -8.73 -13.83 11.50
N ALA A 30 -8.99 -12.65 10.92
CA ALA A 30 -9.52 -12.53 9.57
C ALA A 30 -8.57 -13.10 8.51
N TRP A 31 -7.25 -12.93 8.68
CA TRP A 31 -6.23 -13.48 7.80
C TRP A 31 -6.20 -15.01 7.83
N SER A 32 -6.32 -15.60 9.02
CA SER A 32 -6.41 -17.06 9.20
C SER A 32 -7.71 -17.63 8.61
N ASN A 33 -8.83 -16.91 8.78
CA ASN A 33 -10.12 -17.26 8.17
C ASN A 33 -10.04 -17.22 6.64
N ALA A 34 -9.47 -16.15 6.07
CA ALA A 34 -9.24 -16.01 4.63
C ALA A 34 -8.44 -17.19 4.06
N ALA A 35 -7.35 -17.59 4.74
CA ALA A 35 -6.54 -18.74 4.33
C ALA A 35 -7.33 -20.05 4.37
N THR A 36 -8.09 -20.28 5.44
CA THR A 36 -8.92 -21.49 5.61
C THR A 36 -9.98 -21.59 4.53
N GLN A 37 -10.63 -20.47 4.19
CA GLN A 37 -11.64 -20.44 3.14
C GLN A 37 -11.06 -20.73 1.76
N LEU A 38 -9.91 -20.15 1.42
CA LEU A 38 -9.23 -20.45 0.16
C LEU A 38 -8.88 -21.94 0.04
N GLN A 39 -8.44 -22.57 1.13
CA GLN A 39 -8.17 -24.01 1.16
C GLN A 39 -9.44 -24.86 0.98
N GLN A 40 -10.55 -24.46 1.61
CA GLN A 40 -11.85 -25.12 1.46
C GLN A 40 -12.37 -25.03 0.02
N LEU A 41 -12.28 -23.86 -0.61
CA LEU A 41 -12.72 -23.65 -2.01
C LEU A 41 -11.95 -24.52 -3.00
N GLY A 42 -10.65 -24.73 -2.77
CA GLY A 42 -9.84 -25.65 -3.56
C GLY A 42 -10.21 -27.13 -3.37
N SER A 43 -10.76 -27.49 -2.21
CA SER A 43 -11.15 -28.87 -1.88
C SER A 43 -12.57 -29.21 -2.36
N SER A 44 -13.54 -28.28 -2.23
CA SER A 44 -14.95 -28.53 -2.56
C SER A 44 -15.25 -28.57 -4.06
N THR A 45 -14.37 -28.03 -4.92
CA THR A 45 -14.53 -28.10 -6.38
C THR A 45 -14.10 -29.45 -6.98
N ALA A 46 -13.67 -30.42 -6.16
CA ALA A 46 -13.27 -31.76 -6.60
C ALA A 46 -14.44 -32.75 -6.76
N ASP A 47 -15.60 -32.49 -6.15
CA ASP A 47 -16.70 -33.48 -6.07
C ASP A 47 -17.82 -33.29 -7.12
N ASP A 48 -17.88 -32.16 -7.82
CA ASP A 48 -18.89 -31.92 -8.86
C ASP A 48 -18.42 -32.42 -10.24
N LYS A 49 -18.95 -33.58 -10.65
CA LYS A 49 -18.66 -34.33 -11.88
C LYS A 49 -18.99 -33.64 -13.22
N ASN A 50 -19.19 -32.32 -13.26
CA ASN A 50 -19.50 -31.58 -14.49
C ASN A 50 -18.51 -30.42 -14.73
N ASP A 51 -17.43 -30.71 -15.45
CA ASP A 51 -16.71 -29.83 -16.38
C ASP A 51 -16.10 -28.47 -15.92
N THR A 52 -16.07 -28.12 -14.63
CA THR A 52 -15.19 -27.04 -14.15
C THR A 52 -13.91 -27.62 -13.57
N ALA A 53 -12.78 -27.34 -14.21
CA ALA A 53 -11.44 -27.74 -13.77
C ALA A 53 -11.23 -27.50 -12.26
N SER A 54 -11.32 -28.57 -11.46
CA SER A 54 -11.05 -28.57 -10.03
C SER A 54 -9.66 -28.02 -9.79
N THR A 55 -9.58 -26.86 -9.15
CA THR A 55 -8.30 -26.18 -8.91
C THR A 55 -7.94 -26.37 -7.45
N ASP A 56 -6.99 -27.26 -7.19
CA ASP A 56 -6.54 -27.60 -5.85
C ASP A 56 -5.71 -26.42 -5.28
N ILE A 57 -6.26 -25.72 -4.29
CA ILE A 57 -5.61 -24.58 -3.62
C ILE A 57 -4.94 -25.07 -2.34
N THR A 58 -3.62 -24.96 -2.28
CA THR A 58 -2.83 -25.32 -1.10
C THR A 58 -2.25 -24.07 -0.45
N ILE A 59 -2.36 -23.97 0.88
CA ILE A 59 -1.72 -22.90 1.67
C ILE A 59 -0.32 -23.36 2.08
N GLN A 60 0.67 -22.49 1.92
CA GLN A 60 2.05 -22.74 2.31
C GLN A 60 2.59 -21.56 3.11
N THR A 61 3.21 -21.81 4.27
CA THR A 61 3.92 -20.76 5.01
C THR A 61 5.26 -20.46 4.34
N ILE A 62 5.54 -19.19 4.09
CA ILE A 62 6.86 -18.74 3.62
C ILE A 62 7.68 -18.36 4.85
N SER A 63 8.83 -18.99 4.98
CA SER A 63 9.68 -18.84 6.16
C SER A 63 10.53 -17.58 6.13
N GLU A 64 11.07 -17.20 7.30
CA GLU A 64 12.00 -16.08 7.45
C GLU A 64 13.27 -16.23 6.61
N GLN A 65 13.68 -17.47 6.29
CA GLN A 65 14.81 -17.73 5.40
C GLN A 65 14.47 -17.39 3.94
N GLN A 66 13.22 -17.61 3.52
CA GLN A 66 12.76 -17.34 2.16
C GLN A 66 12.38 -15.87 1.95
N LEU A 67 11.87 -15.18 2.96
CA LEU A 67 11.60 -13.75 2.88
C LEU A 67 11.93 -13.09 4.23
N PRO A 68 13.17 -12.61 4.40
CA PRO A 68 13.59 -11.97 5.63
C PRO A 68 12.76 -10.72 5.97
N SER A 69 12.30 -10.62 7.21
CA SER A 69 11.54 -9.49 7.77
C SER A 69 12.22 -8.14 7.60
N LYS A 70 13.57 -8.12 7.57
CA LYS A 70 14.36 -6.91 7.30
C LYS A 70 13.96 -6.23 5.98
N PHE A 71 13.65 -7.00 4.95
CA PHE A 71 13.21 -6.40 3.68
C PHE A 71 11.89 -5.65 3.84
N ILE A 72 10.96 -6.20 4.63
CA ILE A 72 9.65 -5.57 4.89
C ILE A 72 9.84 -4.33 5.76
N GLN A 73 10.63 -4.42 6.83
CA GLN A 73 10.93 -3.30 7.73
C GLN A 73 11.56 -2.10 7.01
N TYR A 74 12.49 -2.34 6.08
CA TYR A 74 13.15 -1.27 5.32
C TYR A 74 12.36 -0.81 4.09
N SER A 75 11.30 -1.52 3.69
CA SER A 75 10.50 -1.16 2.52
C SER A 75 9.82 0.19 2.68
N LEU A 76 9.24 0.45 3.86
CA LEU A 76 8.53 1.70 4.12
C LEU A 76 9.45 2.94 3.99
N PRO A 77 10.59 3.04 4.70
CA PRO A 77 11.48 4.19 4.53
C PRO A 77 12.07 4.28 3.12
N ALA A 78 12.42 3.16 2.48
CA ALA A 78 12.93 3.18 1.11
C ALA A 78 11.89 3.70 0.11
N TYR A 79 10.62 3.37 0.31
CA TYR A 79 9.53 3.89 -0.51
C TYR A 79 9.38 5.39 -0.35
N TYR A 80 9.34 5.94 0.87
CA TYR A 80 9.21 7.40 1.01
C TYR A 80 10.41 8.14 0.45
N VAL A 81 11.61 7.58 0.53
CA VAL A 81 12.79 8.14 -0.15
C VAL A 81 12.58 8.21 -1.67
N LEU A 82 12.22 7.08 -2.29
CA LEU A 82 12.07 6.99 -3.75
C LEU A 82 10.86 7.81 -4.23
N ALA A 83 9.70 7.64 -3.58
CA ALA A 83 8.47 8.33 -3.93
C ALA A 83 8.60 9.84 -3.78
N CYS A 84 9.26 10.35 -2.74
CA CYS A 84 9.49 11.79 -2.60
C CYS A 84 10.46 12.32 -3.66
N ALA A 85 11.55 11.60 -3.95
CA ALA A 85 12.49 11.96 -4.99
C ALA A 85 11.85 11.98 -6.39
N GLU A 86 11.03 10.98 -6.71
CA GLU A 86 10.28 10.94 -7.97
C GLU A 86 9.19 12.03 -8.01
N ALA A 87 8.49 12.27 -6.90
CA ALA A 87 7.49 13.33 -6.79
C ALA A 87 8.09 14.72 -7.00
N SER A 88 9.24 15.03 -6.39
CA SER A 88 9.87 16.35 -6.56
C SER A 88 10.21 16.64 -8.02
N SER A 89 10.72 15.65 -8.75
CA SER A 89 10.99 15.74 -10.19
C SER A 89 9.69 15.84 -11.01
N ASN A 90 8.73 14.95 -10.77
CA ASN A 90 7.47 14.89 -11.51
C ASN A 90 6.64 16.17 -11.35
N LEU A 91 6.62 16.76 -10.15
CA LEU A 91 5.86 17.97 -9.83
C LEU A 91 6.60 19.26 -10.21
N SER A 92 7.87 19.20 -10.63
CA SER A 92 8.60 20.40 -11.08
C SER A 92 7.99 21.05 -12.32
N ARG A 93 7.19 20.30 -13.10
CA ARG A 93 6.47 20.81 -14.29
C ARG A 93 5.37 21.82 -13.98
N TYR A 94 4.88 21.87 -12.74
CA TYR A 94 3.82 22.78 -12.31
C TYR A 94 4.47 24.10 -11.88
N ASP A 95 4.57 25.01 -12.85
CA ASP A 95 5.19 26.32 -12.75
C ASP A 95 4.21 27.48 -13.02
N GLY A 96 2.98 27.17 -13.45
CA GLY A 96 1.95 28.17 -13.80
C GLY A 96 2.23 28.93 -15.10
N ILE A 97 3.20 28.49 -15.91
CA ILE A 97 3.59 29.13 -17.18
C ILE A 97 2.79 28.54 -18.35
N ARG A 98 2.76 27.21 -18.46
CA ARG A 98 2.10 26.52 -19.58
C ARG A 98 0.64 26.19 -19.30
N TYR A 99 0.32 25.89 -18.05
CA TYR A 99 -1.00 25.46 -17.60
C TYR A 99 -1.11 25.57 -16.07
N GLY A 100 -2.33 25.47 -15.56
CA GLY A 100 -2.63 25.54 -14.13
C GLY A 100 -2.99 26.94 -13.67
N CYS A 101 -2.93 27.15 -12.35
CA CYS A 101 -3.24 28.44 -11.74
C CYS A 101 -1.98 29.33 -11.73
N THR A 102 -2.13 30.61 -12.07
CA THR A 102 -1.06 31.60 -11.97
C THR A 102 -1.29 32.48 -10.74
N SER A 103 -0.24 32.73 -9.97
CA SER A 103 -0.28 33.48 -8.70
C SER A 103 -0.75 34.93 -8.81
N SER A 104 -0.97 35.48 -10.01
CA SER A 104 -1.44 36.86 -10.23
C SER A 104 -2.83 37.14 -9.64
N THR A 105 -3.49 36.14 -9.06
CA THR A 105 -4.89 36.20 -8.64
C THR A 105 -5.08 36.14 -7.12
N LEU A 106 -4.03 35.89 -6.32
CA LEU A 106 -4.21 35.41 -4.93
C LEU A 106 -3.38 36.07 -3.82
N ILE A 107 -2.43 36.96 -4.11
CA ILE A 107 -1.61 37.58 -3.05
C ILE A 107 -2.23 38.92 -2.63
N THR A 108 -2.60 39.04 -1.36
CA THR A 108 -3.04 40.32 -0.78
C THR A 108 -1.83 41.21 -0.46
N LYS A 109 -1.99 42.54 -0.49
CA LYS A 109 -0.89 43.51 -0.28
C LYS A 109 -0.12 43.35 1.05
N GLU A 110 -0.69 42.65 2.03
CA GLU A 110 -0.05 42.37 3.33
C GLU A 110 0.85 41.13 3.28
N GLU A 111 0.49 40.11 2.50
CA GLU A 111 1.30 38.90 2.28
C GLU A 111 2.52 39.19 1.39
N GLU A 112 2.41 40.17 0.48
CA GLU A 112 3.51 40.66 -0.37
C GLU A 112 4.76 41.06 0.45
N LYS A 113 4.58 41.64 1.65
CA LYS A 113 5.71 42.07 2.51
C LYS A 113 6.47 40.90 3.12
N VAL A 114 5.78 39.89 3.65
CA VAL A 114 6.41 38.72 4.29
C VAL A 114 7.09 37.83 3.25
N VAL A 115 6.43 37.67 2.11
CA VAL A 115 6.97 37.02 0.91
C VAL A 115 8.26 37.73 0.47
N SER A 116 8.27 39.07 0.39
CA SER A 116 9.42 39.83 -0.13
C SER A 116 10.76 39.61 0.60
N GLU A 117 10.76 39.29 1.89
CA GLU A 117 12.01 39.02 2.64
C GLU A 117 12.64 37.68 2.27
N TYR A 118 11.84 36.63 2.04
CA TYR A 118 12.34 35.31 1.61
C TYR A 118 12.73 35.26 0.13
N PHE A 119 12.16 36.16 -0.70
CA PHE A 119 12.43 36.25 -2.13
C PHE A 119 13.48 37.32 -2.48
N ALA A 120 14.10 37.99 -1.49
CA ALA A 120 14.99 39.12 -1.71
C ALA A 120 16.20 38.81 -2.60
N GLU A 121 16.68 37.57 -2.59
CA GLU A 121 17.82 37.12 -3.41
C GLU A 121 17.40 36.42 -4.72
N MET A 122 16.09 36.27 -4.98
CA MET A 122 15.57 35.52 -6.12
C MET A 122 15.28 36.42 -7.33
N THR A 123 15.53 35.90 -8.52
CA THR A 123 15.17 36.58 -9.77
C THR A 123 13.64 36.69 -9.91
N PRO A 124 13.12 37.66 -10.70
CA PRO A 124 11.67 37.79 -10.91
C PRO A 124 11.00 36.49 -11.40
N PHE A 125 11.72 35.71 -12.21
CA PHE A 125 11.25 34.42 -12.72
C PHE A 125 11.16 33.36 -11.63
N GLU A 126 12.18 33.24 -10.78
CA GLU A 126 12.18 32.30 -9.65
C GLU A 126 11.10 32.64 -8.61
N THR A 127 10.87 33.94 -8.37
CA THR A 127 9.82 34.45 -7.49
C THR A 127 8.44 34.09 -8.03
N GLN A 128 8.20 34.24 -9.33
CA GLN A 128 6.93 33.85 -9.97
C GLN A 128 6.66 32.34 -9.81
N ILE A 129 7.67 31.50 -10.05
CA ILE A 129 7.52 30.04 -9.93
C ILE A 129 7.26 29.66 -8.48
N SER A 130 8.04 30.21 -7.55
CA SER A 130 7.96 29.83 -6.13
C SER A 130 6.67 30.30 -5.49
N SER A 131 6.23 31.54 -5.74
CA SER A 131 4.93 32.05 -5.27
C SER A 131 3.76 31.22 -5.79
N THR A 132 3.77 30.85 -7.07
CA THR A 132 2.73 30.00 -7.67
C THR A 132 2.70 28.62 -7.02
N ARG A 133 3.86 28.02 -6.76
CA ARG A 133 3.94 26.67 -6.17
C ARG A 133 3.54 26.68 -4.69
N VAL A 134 3.97 27.66 -3.91
CA VAL A 134 3.65 27.76 -2.47
C VAL A 134 2.15 28.02 -2.26
N SER A 135 1.54 28.87 -3.08
CA SER A 135 0.10 29.18 -2.96
C SER A 135 -0.82 28.03 -3.37
N ASN A 136 -0.40 27.15 -4.28
CA ASN A 136 -1.27 26.12 -4.86
C ASN A 136 -0.98 24.70 -4.39
N PHE A 137 0.19 24.41 -3.79
CA PHE A 137 0.45 23.09 -3.21
C PHE A 137 0.02 23.01 -1.75
N GLY A 138 -0.65 21.91 -1.41
CA GLY A 138 -0.91 21.57 -0.01
C GLY A 138 0.38 21.27 0.77
N SER A 139 0.30 21.39 2.09
CA SER A 139 1.45 21.22 3.01
C SER A 139 2.16 19.87 2.86
N GLU A 140 1.42 18.78 2.69
CA GLU A 140 1.99 17.44 2.49
C GLU A 140 2.73 17.30 1.14
N VAL A 141 2.20 17.94 0.09
CA VAL A 141 2.85 17.96 -1.23
C VAL A 141 4.17 18.73 -1.15
N ILE A 142 4.17 19.89 -0.49
CA ILE A 142 5.38 20.69 -0.26
C ILE A 142 6.39 19.88 0.55
N ARG A 143 5.96 19.19 1.63
CA ARG A 143 6.82 18.33 2.45
C ARG A 143 7.53 17.28 1.59
N ARG A 144 6.80 16.57 0.73
CA ARG A 144 7.37 15.54 -0.17
C ARG A 144 8.34 16.13 -1.18
N ILE A 145 8.02 17.30 -1.76
CA ILE A 145 8.93 18.00 -2.67
C ILE A 145 10.24 18.33 -1.95
N LEU A 146 10.18 18.94 -0.76
CA LEU A 146 11.36 19.33 0.02
C LEU A 146 12.21 18.11 0.40
N CYS A 147 11.59 17.05 0.93
CA CYS A 147 12.27 15.80 1.24
C CYS A 147 12.92 15.17 0.00
N GLY A 148 12.20 15.14 -1.13
CA GLY A 148 12.71 14.63 -2.39
C GLY A 148 13.91 15.41 -2.92
N THR A 149 13.82 16.74 -2.93
CA THR A 149 14.95 17.61 -3.34
C THR A 149 16.15 17.45 -2.42
N ALA A 150 15.94 17.28 -1.11
CA ALA A 150 17.02 17.08 -0.16
C ALA A 150 17.74 15.75 -0.40
N VAL A 151 17.01 14.66 -0.65
CA VAL A 151 17.58 13.34 -0.93
C VAL A 151 18.33 13.31 -2.27
N LEU A 152 17.84 14.03 -3.28
CA LEU A 152 18.50 14.12 -4.60
C LEU A 152 19.70 15.08 -4.63
N SER A 153 19.98 15.81 -3.55
CA SER A 153 21.16 16.67 -3.47
C SER A 153 22.45 15.86 -3.61
N SER A 154 23.48 16.44 -4.23
CA SER A 154 24.76 15.78 -4.54
C SER A 154 25.39 15.06 -3.34
N ASN A 155 25.25 15.64 -2.14
CA ASN A 155 25.87 15.13 -0.92
C ASN A 155 25.06 14.00 -0.26
N ARG A 156 23.80 13.80 -0.64
CA ARG A 156 22.86 12.86 0.00
C ARG A 156 22.39 11.76 -0.95
N PHE A 157 22.56 11.93 -2.26
CA PHE A 157 22.09 11.01 -3.29
C PHE A 157 22.53 9.56 -3.04
N HIS A 158 23.83 9.33 -2.87
CA HIS A 158 24.39 7.99 -2.66
C HIS A 158 23.90 7.36 -1.34
N THR A 159 23.80 8.16 -0.28
CA THR A 159 23.38 7.65 1.04
C THR A 159 21.92 7.24 1.06
N PHE A 160 21.04 8.03 0.46
CA PHE A 160 19.59 7.84 0.58
C PHE A 160 18.99 7.23 -0.69
N TYR A 161 19.11 7.89 -1.84
CA TYR A 161 18.43 7.46 -3.06
C TYR A 161 19.01 6.14 -3.59
N GLU A 162 20.33 6.03 -3.71
CA GLU A 162 20.99 4.80 -4.20
C GLU A 162 20.79 3.63 -3.22
N GLY A 163 20.85 3.88 -1.91
CA GLY A 163 20.54 2.89 -0.89
C GLY A 163 19.11 2.35 -1.00
N ALA A 164 18.11 3.23 -1.15
CA ALA A 164 16.72 2.85 -1.33
C ALA A 164 16.47 2.11 -2.65
N ALA A 165 17.11 2.54 -3.75
CA ALA A 165 17.04 1.86 -5.04
C ALA A 165 17.64 0.45 -4.99
N THR A 166 18.76 0.29 -4.27
CA THR A 166 19.39 -1.01 -4.05
C THR A 166 18.49 -1.94 -3.24
N LEU A 167 17.88 -1.44 -2.15
CA LEU A 167 16.91 -2.21 -1.37
C LEU A 167 15.72 -2.64 -2.23
N ARG A 168 15.16 -1.72 -3.04
CA ARG A 168 14.07 -2.03 -3.99
C ARG A 168 14.46 -3.16 -4.94
N ALA A 169 15.67 -3.13 -5.49
CA ALA A 169 16.16 -4.17 -6.37
C ALA A 169 16.28 -5.53 -5.66
N LEU A 170 16.83 -5.55 -4.44
CA LEU A 170 16.97 -6.77 -3.63
C LEU A 170 15.61 -7.36 -3.22
N LEU A 171 14.68 -6.52 -2.76
CA LEU A 171 13.31 -6.93 -2.43
C LEU A 171 12.59 -7.51 -3.66
N THR A 172 12.72 -6.83 -4.81
CA THR A 172 12.14 -7.27 -6.08
C THR A 172 12.67 -8.65 -6.46
N LYS A 173 13.99 -8.84 -6.32
CA LYS A 173 14.66 -10.11 -6.57
C LYS A 173 14.13 -11.19 -5.63
N GLN A 174 14.06 -10.91 -4.32
CA GLN A 174 13.58 -11.87 -3.32
C GLN A 174 12.15 -12.33 -3.61
N LEU A 175 11.23 -11.40 -3.86
CA LEU A 175 9.84 -11.73 -4.12
C LEU A 175 9.67 -12.47 -5.46
N LYS A 176 10.34 -12.06 -6.53
CA LYS A 176 10.18 -12.72 -7.84
C LYS A 176 10.93 -14.04 -7.94
N GLU A 177 12.19 -14.04 -7.54
CA GLU A 177 13.10 -15.16 -7.78
C GLU A 177 13.13 -16.15 -6.64
N VAL A 178 12.64 -15.85 -5.43
CA VAL A 178 12.65 -16.81 -4.31
C VAL A 178 11.23 -17.21 -3.94
N VAL A 179 10.33 -16.24 -3.86
CA VAL A 179 8.94 -16.51 -3.45
C VAL A 179 8.12 -17.08 -4.60
N PHE A 180 8.16 -16.47 -5.80
CA PHE A 180 7.43 -16.94 -6.99
C PHE A 180 8.23 -17.96 -7.85
N GLN A 181 9.10 -18.77 -7.23
CA GLN A 181 9.82 -19.82 -7.97
C GLN A 181 8.90 -20.94 -8.46
N ASP A 182 9.13 -21.39 -9.69
CA ASP A 182 8.56 -22.65 -10.16
C ASP A 182 9.28 -23.82 -9.49
N GLY A 183 8.72 -24.33 -8.39
CA GLY A 183 9.33 -25.40 -7.62
C GLY A 183 8.48 -25.92 -6.47
N LYS A 184 9.07 -26.80 -5.64
CA LYS A 184 8.39 -27.32 -4.44
C LYS A 184 8.22 -26.23 -3.37
N GLU A 185 9.22 -25.38 -3.20
CA GLU A 185 9.29 -24.37 -2.13
C GLU A 185 8.67 -23.01 -2.51
N GLY A 186 8.52 -22.72 -3.82
CA GLY A 186 7.88 -21.50 -4.31
C GLY A 186 6.36 -21.59 -4.32
N VAL A 187 5.72 -20.42 -4.33
CA VAL A 187 4.27 -20.23 -4.33
C VAL A 187 3.82 -19.51 -5.60
N ASP A 188 2.54 -19.61 -5.95
CA ASP A 188 1.98 -18.91 -7.12
C ASP A 188 1.41 -17.54 -6.75
N PHE A 189 0.86 -17.39 -5.53
CA PHE A 189 0.29 -16.14 -5.01
C PHE A 189 0.67 -15.94 -3.54
N LEU A 190 0.54 -14.71 -3.03
CA LEU A 190 0.67 -14.39 -1.60
C LEU A 190 -0.64 -13.86 -1.05
N LEU A 191 -0.96 -14.24 0.18
CA LEU A 191 -2.07 -13.69 0.94
C LEU A 191 -1.53 -12.88 2.12
N LEU A 192 -1.91 -11.62 2.20
CA LEU A 192 -1.46 -10.65 3.18
C LEU A 192 -2.65 -9.81 3.68
N PRO A 193 -2.64 -9.26 4.90
CA PRO A 193 -3.52 -8.15 5.25
C PRO A 193 -3.22 -6.94 4.35
N THR A 194 -4.23 -6.13 4.03
CA THR A 194 -4.04 -4.88 3.27
C THR A 194 -3.62 -3.72 4.19
N SER A 195 -4.18 -3.68 5.39
CA SER A 195 -3.93 -2.66 6.40
C SER A 195 -3.68 -3.32 7.75
N ILE A 196 -3.08 -2.57 8.67
CA ILE A 196 -2.81 -2.97 10.06
C ILE A 196 -3.81 -2.34 11.05
N SER A 197 -4.74 -1.52 10.55
CA SER A 197 -5.73 -0.82 11.34
C SER A 197 -7.09 -0.77 10.62
N LEU A 198 -8.14 -0.51 11.37
CA LEU A 198 -9.46 -0.16 10.84
C LEU A 198 -9.43 1.25 10.24
N PRO A 199 -10.39 1.58 9.35
CA PRO A 199 -10.47 2.92 8.77
C PRO A 199 -10.48 4.01 9.85
N PRO A 200 -9.63 5.05 9.74
CA PRO A 200 -9.60 6.13 10.71
C PRO A 200 -10.89 6.95 10.65
N THR A 201 -11.28 7.53 11.79
CA THR A 201 -12.42 8.46 11.84
C THR A 201 -12.02 9.79 11.21
N ILE A 202 -12.82 10.29 10.26
CA ILE A 202 -12.51 11.51 9.48
C ILE A 202 -13.19 12.75 10.08
N ILE A 203 -14.32 12.58 10.75
CA ILE A 203 -15.13 13.64 11.35
C ILE A 203 -15.29 13.30 12.83
N GLY A 204 -14.72 14.13 13.71
CA GLY A 204 -15.10 14.11 15.12
C GLY A 204 -16.53 14.64 15.25
N ASP A 205 -17.29 14.12 16.22
CA ASP A 205 -18.56 14.74 16.61
C ASP A 205 -18.33 16.24 16.87
N GLU A 206 -19.24 17.11 16.41
CA GLU A 206 -19.11 18.59 16.43
C GLU A 206 -18.79 19.18 17.82
N GLU A 207 -18.90 18.39 18.90
CA GLU A 207 -18.54 18.79 20.27
C GLU A 207 -17.05 18.60 20.61
N ASN A 208 -16.28 17.87 19.79
CA ASN A 208 -14.85 17.61 19.96
C ASN A 208 -14.07 17.94 18.68
N GLU A 209 -14.09 19.20 18.24
CA GLU A 209 -13.26 19.70 17.12
C GLU A 209 -11.74 19.56 17.37
N GLU A 210 -11.32 19.28 18.61
CA GLU A 210 -9.94 18.94 18.97
C GLU A 210 -9.54 17.49 18.56
N GLU A 211 -10.51 16.64 18.21
CA GLU A 211 -10.33 15.29 17.66
C GLU A 211 -10.52 15.24 16.13
N ILE A 212 -10.30 16.35 15.40
CA ILE A 212 -9.60 16.19 14.11
C ILE A 212 -8.21 15.74 14.54
N ALA A 213 -8.09 14.44 14.84
CA ALA A 213 -6.87 13.84 15.33
C ALA A 213 -5.78 14.38 14.41
N LYS A 214 -4.81 15.09 15.00
CA LYS A 214 -3.54 15.36 14.35
C LYS A 214 -2.97 13.97 14.08
N VAL A 215 -3.43 13.32 13.00
CA VAL A 215 -2.95 12.04 12.56
C VAL A 215 -1.49 12.32 12.33
N ASP A 216 -0.66 11.76 13.21
CA ASP A 216 0.77 11.93 13.07
C ASP A 216 1.11 11.44 11.66
N ALA A 217 1.86 12.25 10.89
CA ALA A 217 2.23 11.87 9.54
C ALA A 217 2.91 10.49 9.55
N THR A 218 3.60 10.16 10.64
CA THR A 218 4.22 8.87 10.90
C THR A 218 3.20 7.73 11.06
N GLU A 219 2.08 7.96 11.75
CA GLU A 219 1.02 6.96 11.92
C GLU A 219 0.29 6.68 10.60
N ALA A 220 0.04 7.73 9.80
CA ALA A 220 -0.54 7.56 8.47
C ALA A 220 0.34 6.66 7.58
N PHE A 221 1.67 6.78 7.70
CA PHE A 221 2.63 5.96 6.97
C PHE A 221 2.70 4.52 7.46
N ALA A 222 2.37 4.25 8.74
CA ALA A 222 2.38 2.89 9.28
C ALA A 222 1.34 1.99 8.58
N ASN A 223 0.21 2.56 8.12
CA ASN A 223 -0.81 1.81 7.39
C ASN A 223 -0.31 1.26 6.05
N ASP A 224 0.69 1.89 5.45
CA ASP A 224 1.28 1.51 4.17
C ASP A 224 2.29 0.35 4.29
N VAL A 225 2.59 -0.12 5.50
CA VAL A 225 3.63 -1.15 5.73
C VAL A 225 3.35 -2.47 4.99
N MET A 226 2.08 -2.80 4.76
CA MET A 226 1.65 -4.04 4.10
C MET A 226 1.54 -3.90 2.57
N THR A 227 1.43 -2.68 2.05
CA THR A 227 1.17 -2.42 0.62
C THR A 227 2.45 -2.00 -0.11
N VAL A 228 3.28 -1.18 0.53
CA VAL A 228 4.50 -0.61 -0.04
C VAL A 228 5.51 -1.64 -0.54
N PRO A 229 5.81 -2.75 0.18
CA PRO A 229 6.75 -3.75 -0.32
C PRO A 229 6.35 -4.30 -1.70
N ILE A 230 5.05 -4.44 -1.93
CA ILE A 230 4.48 -4.96 -3.17
C ILE A 230 4.60 -3.94 -4.30
N SER A 231 4.30 -2.67 -4.00
CA SER A 231 4.49 -1.54 -4.93
C SER A 231 5.95 -1.37 -5.34
N LEU A 232 6.90 -1.47 -4.40
CA LEU A 232 8.34 -1.41 -4.68
C LEU A 232 8.79 -2.51 -5.64
N ALA A 233 8.31 -3.74 -5.41
CA ALA A 233 8.58 -4.89 -6.27
C ALA A 233 7.91 -4.81 -7.65
N GLY A 234 6.92 -3.91 -7.79
CA GLY A 234 6.11 -3.73 -8.98
C GLY A 234 5.31 -4.98 -9.31
N LEU A 235 4.69 -5.59 -8.30
CA LEU A 235 3.87 -6.79 -8.43
C LEU A 235 2.38 -6.43 -8.44
N PRO A 236 1.55 -7.13 -9.23
CA PRO A 236 0.10 -6.94 -9.17
C PRO A 236 -0.48 -7.45 -7.85
N SER A 237 -1.38 -6.65 -7.26
CA SER A 237 -2.15 -7.04 -6.09
C SER A 237 -3.61 -6.58 -6.18
N ILE A 238 -4.49 -7.26 -5.44
CA ILE A 238 -5.90 -6.93 -5.27
C ILE A 238 -6.25 -7.00 -3.78
N SER A 239 -7.08 -6.09 -3.28
CA SER A 239 -7.63 -6.13 -1.93
C SER A 239 -9.08 -6.63 -1.98
N ILE A 240 -9.40 -7.62 -1.15
CA ILE A 240 -10.70 -8.29 -1.08
C ILE A 240 -11.24 -8.11 0.35
N PRO A 241 -12.49 -7.66 0.55
CA PRO A 241 -13.06 -7.50 1.87
C PRO A 241 -13.28 -8.87 2.52
N VAL A 242 -12.78 -9.05 3.74
CA VAL A 242 -12.97 -10.27 4.55
C VAL A 242 -13.57 -9.88 5.91
N PRO A 243 -14.68 -10.49 6.34
CA PRO A 243 -15.26 -10.25 7.64
C PRO A 243 -14.27 -10.56 8.76
N PHE A 244 -14.21 -9.67 9.75
CA PHE A 244 -13.47 -9.90 10.97
C PHE A 244 -14.43 -10.19 12.13
N PHE A 245 -13.94 -10.97 13.09
CA PHE A 245 -14.69 -11.39 14.26
C PHE A 245 -13.99 -10.90 15.53
N GLY A 246 -14.77 -10.77 16.59
CA GLY A 246 -14.36 -10.13 17.84
C GLY A 246 -15.38 -9.08 18.25
N GLU A 247 -15.78 -9.06 19.51
CA GLU A 247 -16.61 -8.02 20.13
C GLU A 247 -15.93 -7.42 21.37
N GLU A 248 -14.81 -7.99 21.79
CA GLU A 248 -14.15 -7.67 23.05
C GLU A 248 -13.26 -6.41 22.97
N GLU A 249 -12.91 -5.96 21.76
CA GLU A 249 -12.13 -4.74 21.55
C GLU A 249 -13.08 -3.56 21.31
N GLU A 250 -12.90 -2.46 22.05
CA GLU A 250 -13.72 -1.25 21.97
C GLU A 250 -13.72 -0.64 20.56
N GLU A 251 -12.56 -0.63 19.90
CA GLU A 251 -12.40 -0.18 18.52
C GLU A 251 -13.25 -1.00 17.53
N VAL A 252 -13.32 -2.32 17.73
CA VAL A 252 -14.11 -3.22 16.88
C VAL A 252 -15.61 -2.98 17.07
N SER A 253 -16.04 -2.77 18.32
CA SER A 253 -17.44 -2.44 18.63
C SER A 253 -17.86 -1.11 18.02
N LYS A 254 -17.01 -0.08 18.11
CA LYS A 254 -17.22 1.22 17.46
C LYS A 254 -17.24 1.11 15.94
N ALA A 255 -16.33 0.33 15.35
CA ALA A 255 -16.30 0.12 13.91
C ALA A 255 -17.58 -0.58 13.41
N LYS A 256 -18.05 -1.61 14.13
CA LYS A 256 -19.31 -2.29 13.80
C LYS A 256 -20.53 -1.38 13.92
N SER A 257 -20.59 -0.49 14.92
CA SER A 257 -21.70 0.48 15.03
C SER A 257 -21.70 1.49 13.88
N MET A 258 -20.53 1.77 13.29
CA MET A 258 -20.36 2.57 12.08
C MET A 258 -20.56 1.77 10.78
N GLY A 259 -20.94 0.49 10.85
CA GLY A 259 -21.18 -0.37 9.69
C GLY A 259 -19.93 -1.01 9.08
N ILE A 260 -18.77 -0.90 9.73
CA ILE A 260 -17.52 -1.51 9.28
C ILE A 260 -17.48 -2.96 9.78
N THR A 261 -17.67 -3.92 8.87
CA THR A 261 -17.74 -5.35 9.19
C THR A 261 -16.63 -6.19 8.54
N SER A 262 -15.83 -5.58 7.66
CA SER A 262 -14.79 -6.26 6.90
C SER A 262 -13.44 -5.52 6.96
N VAL A 263 -12.36 -6.29 6.89
CA VAL A 263 -10.99 -5.82 6.69
C VAL A 263 -10.48 -6.26 5.32
N GLY A 264 -9.61 -5.47 4.69
CA GLY A 264 -9.04 -5.82 3.39
C GLY A 264 -7.97 -6.91 3.49
N MET A 265 -8.10 -7.97 2.71
CA MET A 265 -7.07 -8.99 2.49
C MET A 265 -6.50 -8.85 1.09
N GLN A 266 -5.19 -8.62 1.02
CA GLN A 266 -4.45 -8.44 -0.21
C GLN A 266 -3.99 -9.80 -0.75
N LEU A 267 -4.35 -10.09 -2.00
CA LEU A 267 -3.77 -11.17 -2.79
C LEU A 267 -2.73 -10.58 -3.75
N VAL A 268 -1.52 -11.13 -3.77
CA VAL A 268 -0.42 -10.68 -4.64
C VAL A 268 -0.03 -11.79 -5.59
N GLY A 269 0.18 -11.47 -6.87
CA GLY A 269 0.64 -12.43 -7.88
C GLY A 269 1.94 -12.00 -8.56
N PRO A 270 2.57 -12.88 -9.34
CA PRO A 270 3.66 -12.52 -10.23
C PRO A 270 3.15 -11.63 -11.38
N LYS A 271 4.06 -10.88 -12.01
CA LYS A 271 3.72 -10.04 -13.17
C LYS A 271 3.05 -10.86 -14.29
N GLY A 272 1.97 -10.34 -14.87
CA GLY A 272 1.24 -11.03 -15.95
C GLY A 272 0.27 -12.10 -15.48
N SER A 273 0.04 -12.23 -14.17
CA SER A 273 -0.93 -13.18 -13.57
C SER A 273 -2.27 -12.57 -13.18
N GLU A 274 -2.54 -11.32 -13.59
CA GLU A 274 -3.70 -10.53 -13.17
C GLU A 274 -5.03 -11.23 -13.47
N LYS A 275 -5.13 -11.95 -14.60
CA LYS A 275 -6.32 -12.75 -14.94
C LYS A 275 -6.61 -13.83 -13.88
N THR A 276 -5.56 -14.51 -13.43
CA THR A 276 -5.66 -15.54 -12.39
C THR A 276 -5.91 -14.92 -11.03
N LEU A 277 -5.25 -13.80 -10.74
CA LEU A 277 -5.43 -13.03 -9.51
C LEU A 277 -6.90 -12.61 -9.33
N LEU A 278 -7.50 -12.05 -10.38
CA LEU A 278 -8.92 -11.68 -10.42
C LEU A 278 -9.85 -12.89 -10.30
N ALA A 279 -9.48 -14.03 -10.91
CA ALA A 279 -10.25 -15.25 -10.79
C ALA A 279 -10.29 -15.78 -9.35
N ILE A 280 -9.15 -15.80 -8.65
CA ILE A 280 -9.08 -16.19 -7.23
C ILE A 280 -9.85 -15.18 -6.38
N GLY A 281 -9.70 -13.87 -6.65
CA GLY A 281 -10.43 -12.85 -5.92
C GLY A 281 -11.95 -13.00 -6.03
N LYS A 282 -12.45 -13.31 -7.22
CA LYS A 282 -13.87 -13.61 -7.45
C LYS A 282 -14.35 -14.84 -6.68
N LEU A 283 -13.55 -15.91 -6.61
CA LEU A 283 -13.89 -17.11 -5.84
C LEU A 283 -13.98 -16.79 -4.34
N MET A 284 -13.06 -15.96 -3.84
CA MET A 284 -13.03 -15.53 -2.45
C MET A 284 -14.25 -14.67 -2.10
N GLU A 285 -14.56 -13.67 -2.93
CA GLU A 285 -15.75 -12.82 -2.79
C GLU A 285 -17.05 -13.66 -2.74
N GLN A 286 -17.23 -14.59 -3.67
CA GLN A 286 -18.42 -15.45 -3.72
C GLN A 286 -18.57 -16.37 -2.50
N SER A 287 -17.46 -16.79 -1.90
CA SER A 287 -17.47 -17.59 -0.67
C SER A 287 -17.91 -16.78 0.55
N LEU A 288 -17.54 -15.51 0.56
CA LEU A 288 -17.78 -14.59 1.66
C LEU A 288 -19.21 -14.05 1.64
N ASP A 289 -19.75 -13.72 0.47
CA ASP A 289 -21.14 -13.28 0.29
C ASP A 289 -22.16 -14.38 0.63
N ARG A 290 -21.82 -15.66 0.42
CA ARG A 290 -22.72 -16.78 0.75
C ARG A 290 -22.95 -16.99 2.25
N LYS A 291 -22.17 -16.34 3.10
CA LYS A 291 -22.25 -16.45 4.58
C LYS A 291 -22.77 -15.17 5.25
N GLY A 292 -23.15 -14.14 4.47
CA GLY A 292 -23.78 -12.91 4.94
C GLY A 292 -25.29 -13.00 5.03
#